data_AF-A0A662T3X3-F1
#
_entry.id   AF-A0A662T3X3-F1
#
_cell.length_a   1.000
_cell.length_b   1.000
_cell.length_c   1.000
_cell.angle_alpha   90.00
_cell.angle_beta   90.00
_cell.angle_gamma   90.00
#
_symmetry.space_group_name_H-M   'P 1'
#
loop_
_entity.id
_entity.type
_entity.pdbx_description
1 polymer ?
#
loop_
_entity_poly.entity_id
_entity_poly.type
_entity_poly.pdbx_seq_one_letter_code
_entity_poly.pdbx_strand_id
1 'polypeptide(L)'
;MNQKNIIKILILVALSISLVSTGLFAVNLSRPDYYIHHNSIPIGSEKSLFNYIVNLHPSTIYNETRLANIDYVYRKIADKIEVSYNYELNMRDPGDIKVSYSVVSELIVPNKFNKTLSSTEVKKVSTHGNNVNFTIDNLVIDVENYENIIKEIEEETGLNIRDYT
;
A
#
# COMPACT_ATOMS: atom_id res chain seq x y z
N MET A 1 54.32 -25.83 36.15
CA MET A 1 54.50 -24.93 34.99
C MET A 1 54.47 -23.49 35.48
N ASN A 2 55.44 -22.66 35.11
CA ASN A 2 55.58 -21.31 35.70
C ASN A 2 54.43 -20.38 35.24
N GLN A 3 53.91 -19.52 36.13
CA GLN A 3 52.73 -18.68 35.87
C GLN A 3 52.90 -17.82 34.59
N LYS A 4 54.12 -17.34 34.35
CA LYS A 4 54.48 -16.60 33.13
C LYS A 4 54.34 -17.42 31.84
N ASN A 5 54.56 -18.73 31.90
CA ASN A 5 54.40 -19.62 30.74
C ASN A 5 52.93 -19.91 30.46
N ILE A 6 52.10 -20.02 31.50
CA ILE A 6 50.64 -20.17 31.36
C ILE A 6 50.04 -18.94 30.67
N ILE A 7 50.43 -17.74 31.11
CA ILE A 7 49.96 -16.48 30.50
C ILE A 7 50.38 -16.37 29.03
N LYS A 8 51.63 -16.73 28.69
CA LYS A 8 52.10 -16.75 27.30
C LYS A 8 51.29 -17.70 26.41
N ILE A 9 50.96 -18.89 26.92
CA ILE A 9 50.13 -19.86 26.20
C ILE A 9 48.72 -19.31 25.97
N LEU A 10 48.11 -18.68 26.99
CA LEU A 10 46.78 -18.07 26.86
C LEU A 10 46.76 -16.93 25.83
N ILE A 11 47.80 -16.09 25.80
CA ILE A 11 47.93 -15.01 24.81
C ILE A 11 48.06 -15.59 23.40
N LEU A 12 48.87 -16.64 23.21
CA LEU A 12 49.01 -17.34 21.93
C LEU A 12 47.70 -17.94 21.43
N VAL A 13 46.90 -18.51 22.34
CA VAL A 13 45.58 -19.07 22.01
C VAL A 13 44.58 -17.97 21.64
N ALA A 14 44.57 -16.84 22.37
CA ALA A 14 43.70 -15.73 22.03
C ALA A 14 44.04 -15.11 20.66
N LEU A 15 45.33 -15.00 20.34
CA LEU A 15 45.82 -14.53 19.04
C LEU A 15 45.41 -15.48 17.90
N SER A 16 45.52 -16.79 18.09
CA SER A 16 45.14 -17.75 17.05
C SER A 16 43.63 -17.73 16.78
N ILE A 17 42.80 -17.61 17.82
CA ILE A 17 41.33 -17.48 17.67
C ILE A 17 40.97 -16.20 16.92
N SER A 18 41.61 -15.07 17.25
CA SER A 18 41.38 -13.79 16.57
C SER A 18 41.75 -13.86 15.08
N LEU A 19 42.86 -14.52 14.75
CA LEU A 19 43.30 -14.70 13.36
C LEU A 19 42.30 -15.52 12.54
N VAL A 20 41.80 -16.62 13.10
CA VAL A 20 40.81 -17.49 12.44
C VAL A 20 39.48 -16.76 12.25
N SER A 21 39.01 -16.02 13.26
CA SER A 21 37.78 -15.22 13.18
C SER A 21 37.86 -14.17 12.06
N THR A 22 38.98 -13.47 11.96
CA THR A 22 39.21 -12.46 10.92
C THR A 22 39.22 -13.08 9.52
N GLY A 23 39.84 -14.26 9.37
CA GLY A 23 39.82 -15.02 8.12
C GLY A 23 38.41 -15.45 7.70
N LEU A 24 37.62 -15.97 8.64
CA LEU A 24 36.21 -16.33 8.38
C LEU A 24 35.35 -15.11 8.03
N PHE A 25 35.60 -13.97 8.66
CA PHE A 25 34.91 -12.72 8.34
C PHE A 25 35.27 -12.22 6.93
N ALA A 26 36.56 -12.25 6.56
CA ALA A 26 37.02 -11.88 5.22
C ALA A 26 36.45 -12.78 4.13
N VAL A 27 36.36 -14.09 4.37
CA VAL A 27 35.71 -15.04 3.45
C VAL A 27 34.22 -14.74 3.30
N ASN A 28 33.52 -14.38 4.38
CA ASN A 28 32.11 -13.99 4.29
C ASN A 28 31.90 -12.69 3.52
N LEU A 29 32.77 -11.68 3.71
CA LEU A 29 32.75 -10.45 2.92
C LEU A 29 33.07 -10.68 1.43
N SER A 30 33.84 -11.73 1.13
CA SER A 30 34.24 -12.07 -0.24
C SER A 30 33.25 -12.98 -0.95
N ARG A 31 32.17 -13.42 -0.28
CA ARG A 31 31.07 -14.08 -0.97
C ARG A 31 30.38 -13.01 -1.82
N PRO A 32 30.44 -13.10 -3.16
CA PRO A 32 29.61 -12.22 -3.96
C PRO A 32 28.17 -12.53 -3.55
N ASP A 33 27.47 -11.52 -3.06
CA ASP A 33 26.03 -11.59 -2.96
C ASP A 33 25.53 -11.92 -4.38
N TYR A 34 25.03 -13.14 -4.56
CA TYR A 34 24.36 -13.52 -5.79
C TYR A 34 23.02 -12.77 -5.81
N TYR A 35 23.07 -11.48 -6.08
CA TYR A 35 21.93 -10.73 -6.53
C TYR A 35 21.64 -11.24 -7.93
N ILE A 36 20.60 -12.08 -8.06
CA ILE A 36 19.96 -12.27 -9.35
C ILE A 36 19.46 -10.88 -9.76
N HIS A 37 20.23 -10.19 -10.59
CA HIS A 37 19.77 -9.02 -11.30
C HIS A 37 18.66 -9.50 -12.24
N HIS A 38 17.42 -9.46 -11.77
CA HIS A 38 16.31 -9.33 -12.70
C HIS A 38 16.49 -7.95 -13.32
N ASN A 39 17.09 -7.92 -14.51
CA ASN A 39 16.99 -6.77 -15.39
C ASN A 39 15.49 -6.58 -15.68
N SER A 40 14.82 -5.77 -14.87
CA SER A 40 13.49 -5.28 -15.16
C SER A 40 13.63 -4.36 -16.37
N ILE A 41 13.42 -4.95 -17.55
CA ILE A 41 13.25 -4.21 -18.79
C ILE A 41 12.14 -3.17 -18.52
N PRO A 42 12.32 -1.89 -18.89
CA PRO A 42 11.28 -0.89 -18.69
C PRO A 42 9.98 -1.36 -19.34
N ILE A 43 8.96 -1.55 -18.49
CA ILE A 43 7.69 -2.21 -18.76
C ILE A 43 6.80 -1.25 -19.57
N GLY A 44 7.09 -1.11 -20.87
CA GLY A 44 6.30 -0.34 -21.84
C GLY A 44 5.59 0.92 -21.28
N SER A 45 4.27 0.98 -21.39
CA SER A 45 3.44 2.08 -20.85
C SER A 45 2.37 1.56 -19.90
N GLU A 46 2.20 2.26 -18.78
CA GLU A 46 1.16 2.02 -17.80
C GLU A 46 0.19 3.21 -17.77
N LYS A 47 -1.11 2.93 -17.69
CA LYS A 47 -2.16 3.93 -17.56
C LYS A 47 -3.16 3.47 -16.52
N SER A 48 -3.55 4.39 -15.65
CA SER A 48 -4.68 4.20 -14.76
C SER A 48 -5.63 5.38 -14.87
N LEU A 49 -6.92 5.09 -14.80
CA LEU A 49 -7.98 6.09 -14.83
C LEU A 49 -8.93 5.80 -13.67
N PHE A 50 -9.02 6.75 -12.75
CA PHE A 50 -9.95 6.74 -11.63
C PHE A 50 -11.07 7.75 -11.91
N ASN A 51 -12.31 7.31 -11.88
CA ASN A 51 -13.48 8.18 -11.97
C ASN A 51 -14.47 7.86 -10.87
N TYR A 52 -15.19 8.88 -10.41
CA TYR A 52 -16.27 8.69 -9.45
C TYR A 52 -17.43 9.65 -9.71
N ILE A 53 -18.62 9.21 -9.28
CA ILE A 53 -19.85 9.96 -9.34
C ILE A 53 -20.43 10.01 -7.92
N VAL A 54 -20.63 11.21 -7.40
CA VAL A 54 -21.35 11.43 -6.16
C VAL A 54 -22.82 11.61 -6.48
N ASN A 55 -23.66 10.75 -5.92
CA ASN A 55 -25.11 10.91 -5.96
C ASN A 55 -25.54 11.67 -4.70
N LEU A 56 -26.39 12.67 -4.88
CA LEU A 56 -26.85 13.56 -3.83
C LEU A 56 -28.32 13.33 -3.52
N HIS A 57 -28.69 13.51 -2.26
CA HIS A 57 -30.07 13.78 -1.91
C HIS A 57 -30.51 15.13 -2.51
N PRO A 58 -31.81 15.28 -2.89
CA PRO A 58 -32.34 16.55 -3.34
C PRO A 58 -32.03 17.69 -2.35
N SER A 59 -31.40 18.76 -2.84
CA SER A 59 -31.00 19.90 -2.01
C SER A 59 -31.14 21.21 -2.79
N THR A 60 -31.11 22.32 -2.07
CA THR A 60 -31.09 23.67 -2.67
C THR A 60 -29.68 24.18 -2.97
N ILE A 61 -28.64 23.43 -2.57
CA ILE A 61 -27.23 23.83 -2.73
C ILE A 61 -26.74 23.50 -4.15
N TYR A 62 -27.11 22.33 -4.66
CA TYR A 62 -26.74 21.87 -5.99
C TYR A 62 -27.98 21.75 -6.87
N ASN A 63 -27.87 22.20 -8.12
CA ASN A 63 -28.94 22.07 -9.11
C ASN A 63 -29.07 20.64 -9.65
N GLU A 64 -28.03 19.83 -9.49
CA GLU A 64 -27.94 18.47 -9.99
C GLU A 64 -27.77 17.49 -8.83
N THR A 65 -28.33 16.28 -8.96
CA THR A 65 -28.21 15.21 -7.97
C THR A 65 -27.10 14.22 -8.30
N ARG A 66 -26.36 14.41 -9.40
CA ARG A 66 -25.23 13.56 -9.80
C ARG A 66 -24.06 14.44 -10.19
N LEU A 67 -23.00 14.42 -9.39
CA LEU A 67 -21.79 15.20 -9.62
C LEU A 67 -20.64 14.25 -9.97
N ALA A 68 -20.08 14.38 -11.17
CA ALA A 68 -18.94 13.58 -11.60
C ALA A 68 -17.62 14.30 -11.31
N ASN A 69 -16.65 13.59 -10.71
CA ASN A 69 -15.27 14.04 -10.51
C ASN A 69 -15.15 15.46 -9.88
N ILE A 70 -15.93 15.74 -8.83
CA ILE A 70 -15.99 17.05 -8.16
C ILE A 70 -15.05 17.14 -6.95
N ASP A 71 -14.27 18.22 -6.82
CA ASP A 71 -13.26 18.35 -5.75
C ASP A 71 -13.79 18.18 -4.33
N TYR A 72 -14.99 18.71 -4.05
CA TYR A 72 -15.61 18.60 -2.74
C TYR A 72 -17.13 18.55 -2.85
N VAL A 73 -17.74 17.88 -1.86
CA VAL A 73 -19.18 17.79 -1.71
C VAL A 73 -19.53 17.89 -0.23
N TYR A 74 -20.68 18.50 0.08
CA TYR A 74 -21.17 18.53 1.44
C TYR A 74 -21.62 17.13 1.85
N ARG A 75 -20.90 16.55 2.81
CA ARG A 75 -21.12 15.18 3.30
C ARG A 75 -22.59 14.88 3.63
N LYS A 76 -23.29 15.81 4.30
CA LYS A 76 -24.70 15.65 4.74
C LYS A 76 -25.72 15.47 3.60
N ILE A 77 -25.38 15.84 2.37
CA ILE A 77 -26.28 15.71 1.21
C ILE A 77 -25.75 14.70 0.21
N ALA A 78 -24.58 14.10 0.46
CA ALA A 78 -24.08 12.98 -0.33
C ALA A 78 -24.79 11.71 0.15
N ASP A 79 -25.39 10.98 -0.79
CA ASP A 79 -26.11 9.72 -0.56
C ASP A 79 -25.13 8.55 -0.74
N LYS A 80 -24.56 8.44 -1.93
CA LYS A 80 -23.59 7.39 -2.27
C LYS A 80 -22.57 7.87 -3.29
N ILE A 81 -21.40 7.26 -3.27
CA ILE A 81 -20.33 7.51 -4.24
C ILE A 81 -20.10 6.24 -5.04
N GLU A 82 -20.26 6.34 -6.35
CA GLU A 82 -19.99 5.27 -7.30
C GLU A 82 -18.58 5.46 -7.88
N VAL A 83 -17.72 4.47 -7.73
CA VAL A 83 -16.30 4.53 -8.12
C VAL A 83 -16.04 3.52 -9.23
N SER A 84 -15.26 3.93 -10.22
CA SER A 84 -14.76 3.09 -11.29
C SER A 84 -13.25 3.29 -11.45
N TYR A 85 -12.53 2.19 -11.64
CA TYR A 85 -11.09 2.22 -11.86
C TYR A 85 -10.73 1.35 -13.05
N ASN A 86 -10.04 1.93 -14.02
CA ASN A 86 -9.53 1.22 -15.18
C ASN A 86 -7.99 1.21 -15.12
N TYR A 87 -7.42 0.02 -15.26
CA TYR A 87 -5.98 -0.18 -15.31
C TYR A 87 -5.58 -0.83 -16.62
N GLU A 88 -4.59 -0.26 -17.27
CA GLU A 88 -4.02 -0.76 -18.51
C GLU A 88 -2.49 -0.78 -18.41
N LEU A 89 -1.90 -1.94 -18.64
CA LEU A 89 -0.46 -2.10 -18.78
C LEU A 89 -0.16 -2.67 -20.15
N ASN A 90 0.71 -1.99 -20.89
CA ASN A 90 1.20 -2.41 -22.20
C ASN A 90 2.71 -2.59 -22.12
N MET A 91 3.20 -3.81 -22.30
CA MET A 91 4.61 -4.16 -22.37
C MET A 91 5.14 -4.00 -23.80
N ARG A 92 6.43 -3.68 -23.93
CA ARG A 92 7.10 -3.60 -25.23
C ARG A 92 7.22 -4.97 -25.89
N ASP A 93 7.56 -5.99 -25.11
CA ASP A 93 7.79 -7.36 -25.55
C ASP A 93 6.80 -8.31 -24.87
N PRO A 94 6.34 -9.39 -25.56
CA PRO A 94 5.47 -10.39 -24.97
C PRO A 94 6.15 -11.09 -23.78
N GLY A 95 5.39 -11.30 -22.71
CA GLY A 95 5.86 -12.04 -21.54
C GLY A 95 4.73 -12.47 -20.61
N ASP A 96 5.10 -13.08 -19.50
CA ASP A 96 4.15 -13.43 -18.45
C ASP A 96 3.87 -12.19 -17.58
N ILE A 97 2.62 -11.74 -17.62
CA ILE A 97 2.13 -10.60 -16.86
C ILE A 97 1.37 -11.12 -15.65
N LYS A 98 1.80 -10.72 -14.45
CA LYS A 98 1.14 -11.06 -13.18
C LYS A 98 0.86 -9.77 -12.42
N VAL A 99 -0.42 -9.37 -12.37
CA VAL A 99 -0.88 -8.22 -11.59
C VAL A 99 -1.60 -8.71 -10.35
N SER A 100 -1.34 -8.09 -9.22
CA SER A 100 -2.06 -8.32 -7.97
C SER A 100 -2.61 -7.00 -7.46
N TYR A 101 -3.88 -6.95 -7.09
CA TYR A 101 -4.51 -5.74 -6.59
C TYR A 101 -5.49 -6.03 -5.45
N SER A 102 -5.66 -5.06 -4.57
CA SER A 102 -6.71 -5.03 -3.53
C SER A 102 -7.27 -3.62 -3.45
N VAL A 103 -8.56 -3.51 -3.15
CA VAL A 103 -9.22 -2.23 -2.92
C VAL A 103 -9.29 -2.01 -1.42
N VAL A 104 -8.79 -0.86 -0.97
CA VAL A 104 -8.80 -0.45 0.43
C VAL A 104 -9.66 0.80 0.56
N SER A 105 -10.61 0.78 1.49
CA SER A 105 -11.38 1.96 1.87
C SER A 105 -10.86 2.50 3.19
N GLU A 106 -10.54 3.79 3.21
CA GLU A 106 -10.05 4.52 4.37
C GLU A 106 -10.96 5.71 4.65
N LEU A 107 -11.32 5.89 5.92
CA LEU A 107 -11.98 7.06 6.42
C LEU A 107 -10.96 7.95 7.13
N ILE A 108 -10.68 9.08 6.50
CA ILE A 108 -9.71 10.06 6.99
C ILE A 108 -10.46 11.30 7.43
N VAL A 109 -10.35 11.62 8.71
CA VAL A 109 -10.78 12.91 9.25
C VAL A 109 -9.54 13.70 9.62
N PRO A 110 -9.22 14.78 8.88
CA PRO A 110 -8.01 15.56 9.10
C PRO A 110 -7.84 15.95 10.57
N ASN A 111 -6.63 15.74 11.10
CA ASN A 111 -6.25 16.06 12.47
C ASN A 111 -7.04 15.33 13.59
N LYS A 112 -7.87 14.33 13.27
CA LYS A 112 -8.62 13.56 14.28
C LYS A 112 -8.29 12.08 14.24
N PHE A 113 -8.54 11.39 13.13
CA PHE A 113 -8.23 9.97 12.99
C PHE A 113 -8.16 9.52 11.52
N ASN A 114 -7.51 8.36 11.30
CA ASN A 114 -7.59 7.58 10.08
C ASN A 114 -8.00 6.15 10.45
N LYS A 115 -9.05 5.62 9.82
CA LYS A 115 -9.53 4.26 10.03
C LYS A 115 -9.69 3.56 8.69
N THR A 116 -8.98 2.44 8.51
CA THR A 116 -9.25 1.51 7.42
C THR A 116 -10.56 0.78 7.71
N LEU A 117 -11.52 0.85 6.79
CA LEU A 117 -12.87 0.31 6.99
C LEU A 117 -13.07 -1.04 6.34
N SER A 118 -12.48 -1.23 5.16
CA SER A 118 -12.51 -2.50 4.47
C SER A 118 -11.32 -2.64 3.54
N SER A 119 -10.91 -3.89 3.33
CA SER A 119 -9.92 -4.26 2.34
C SER A 119 -10.45 -5.49 1.62
N THR A 120 -10.52 -5.45 0.29
CA THR A 120 -10.89 -6.64 -0.49
C THR A 120 -9.75 -7.64 -0.48
N GLU A 121 -10.07 -8.92 -0.62
CA GLU A 121 -9.05 -9.94 -0.88
C GLU A 121 -8.20 -9.56 -2.10
N VAL A 122 -6.92 -9.94 -2.05
CA VAL A 122 -5.98 -9.68 -3.14
C VAL A 122 -6.42 -10.48 -4.36
N LYS A 123 -6.87 -9.78 -5.39
CA LYS A 123 -7.19 -10.34 -6.69
C LYS A 123 -5.91 -10.45 -7.52
N LYS A 124 -5.80 -11.52 -8.28
CA LYS A 124 -4.65 -11.81 -9.14
C LYS A 124 -5.12 -11.94 -10.58
N VAL A 125 -4.50 -11.19 -11.47
CA VAL A 125 -4.69 -11.28 -12.92
C VAL A 125 -3.39 -11.80 -13.52
N SER A 126 -3.46 -12.96 -14.18
CA SER A 126 -2.31 -13.54 -14.87
C SER A 126 -2.67 -13.68 -16.35
N THR A 127 -1.83 -13.13 -17.22
CA THR A 127 -1.97 -13.26 -18.67
C THR A 127 -0.60 -13.42 -19.32
N HIS A 128 -0.57 -13.96 -20.53
CA HIS A 128 0.63 -14.05 -21.35
C HIS A 128 0.44 -13.17 -22.59
N GLY A 129 1.43 -12.33 -22.87
CA GLY A 129 1.41 -11.42 -24.01
C GLY A 129 1.93 -10.05 -23.63
N ASN A 130 1.37 -9.03 -24.27
CA ASN A 130 1.93 -7.69 -24.24
C ASN A 130 1.00 -6.70 -23.53
N ASN A 131 -0.22 -7.10 -23.18
CA ASN A 131 -1.17 -6.23 -22.53
C ASN A 131 -1.93 -6.93 -21.41
N VAL A 132 -2.33 -6.14 -20.43
CA VAL A 132 -3.37 -6.50 -19.48
C VAL A 132 -4.24 -5.26 -19.26
N ASN A 133 -5.54 -5.46 -19.31
CA ASN A 133 -6.52 -4.45 -18.96
C ASN A 133 -7.54 -5.09 -18.01
N PHE A 134 -7.80 -4.42 -16.89
CA PHE A 134 -8.93 -4.79 -16.04
C PHE A 134 -9.63 -3.54 -15.54
N THR A 135 -10.94 -3.70 -15.34
CA THR A 135 -11.79 -2.66 -14.79
C THR A 135 -12.36 -3.14 -13.47
N ILE A 136 -12.32 -2.26 -12.47
CA ILE A 136 -12.99 -2.42 -11.19
C ILE A 136 -14.22 -1.52 -11.25
N ASP A 137 -15.35 -2.13 -11.58
CA ASP A 137 -16.66 -1.49 -11.61
C ASP A 137 -17.48 -1.88 -10.37
N ASN A 138 -18.53 -1.10 -10.10
CA ASN A 138 -19.52 -1.34 -9.03
C ASN A 138 -18.96 -1.19 -7.60
N LEU A 139 -17.90 -0.41 -7.40
CA LEU A 139 -17.54 0.03 -6.06
C LEU A 139 -18.51 1.14 -5.64
N VAL A 140 -19.40 0.83 -4.70
CA VAL A 140 -20.36 1.78 -4.15
C VAL A 140 -20.00 2.04 -2.70
N ILE A 141 -19.76 3.31 -2.38
CA ILE A 141 -19.56 3.80 -1.03
C ILE A 141 -20.88 4.43 -0.59
N ASP A 142 -21.56 3.77 0.34
CA ASP A 142 -22.75 4.29 0.99
C ASP A 142 -22.35 5.28 2.08
N VAL A 143 -22.73 6.56 1.95
CA VAL A 143 -22.28 7.60 2.88
C VAL A 143 -22.92 7.43 4.27
N GLU A 144 -24.15 6.91 4.34
CA GLU A 144 -24.87 6.70 5.60
C GLU A 144 -24.14 5.69 6.49
N ASN A 145 -23.61 4.62 5.90
CA ASN A 145 -22.82 3.64 6.64
C ASN A 145 -21.58 4.27 7.28
N TYR A 146 -20.91 5.20 6.59
CA TYR A 146 -19.71 5.86 7.11
C TYR A 146 -20.06 6.88 8.19
N GLU A 147 -21.21 7.56 8.09
CA GLU A 147 -21.72 8.43 9.16
C GLU A 147 -22.00 7.66 10.44
N ASN A 148 -22.53 6.43 10.35
CA ASN A 148 -22.73 5.57 11.51
C ASN A 148 -21.39 5.20 12.17
N ILE A 149 -20.38 4.84 11.38
CA ILE A 149 -19.04 4.54 11.90
C ILE A 149 -18.39 5.77 12.54
N ILE A 150 -18.57 6.96 11.95
CA ILE A 150 -18.10 8.21 12.56
C ILE A 150 -18.76 8.41 13.91
N LYS A 151 -20.08 8.25 13.99
CA LYS A 151 -20.84 8.41 15.23
C LYS A 151 -20.38 7.45 16.33
N GLU A 152 -20.16 6.17 15.99
CA GLU A 152 -19.61 5.19 16.93
C GLU A 152 -18.24 5.62 17.47
N ILE A 153 -17.35 6.13 16.60
CA ILE A 153 -16.04 6.65 17.01
C ILE A 153 -16.21 7.89 17.92
N GLU A 154 -17.11 8.82 17.60
CA GLU A 154 -17.41 9.99 18.45
C GLU A 154 -17.87 9.54 19.85
N GLU A 155 -18.76 8.56 19.93
CA GLU A 155 -19.28 8.01 21.19
C GLU A 155 -18.20 7.28 22.01
N GLU A 156 -17.32 6.50 21.36
CA GLU A 156 -16.25 5.74 22.03
C GLU A 156 -15.10 6.64 22.51
N THR A 157 -14.74 7.65 21.73
CA THR A 157 -13.53 8.46 21.98
C THR A 157 -13.82 9.80 22.64
N GLY A 158 -15.09 10.22 22.67
CA GLY A 158 -15.49 11.57 23.09
C GLY A 158 -15.02 12.68 22.13
N LEU A 159 -14.52 12.33 20.94
CA LEU A 159 -14.16 13.29 19.90
C LEU A 159 -15.43 13.90 19.29
N ASN A 160 -15.43 15.21 19.07
CA ASN A 160 -16.44 15.86 18.25
C ASN A 160 -15.88 16.04 16.83
N ILE A 161 -16.26 15.14 15.93
CA ILE A 161 -15.81 15.09 14.54
C ILE A 161 -16.59 16.09 13.67
N ARG A 162 -17.78 16.53 14.11
CA ARG A 162 -18.67 17.48 13.42
C ARG A 162 -18.14 18.91 13.29
N ASP A 163 -17.15 19.30 14.08
CA ASP A 163 -16.47 20.59 13.94
C ASP A 163 -15.44 20.49 12.81
N TYR A 164 -15.83 20.89 11.61
CA TYR A 164 -14.91 21.14 10.50
C TYR A 164 -14.27 22.50 10.72
N THR A 165 -12.93 22.53 10.80
CA THR A 165 -12.13 23.77 10.75
C THR A 165 -11.56 23.94 9.35
#